data_AF-A0AAN8YAR4-F1
#
_entry.id   AF-A0AAN8YAR4-F1
#
_cell.length_a   1.000
_cell.length_b   1.000
_cell.length_c   1.000
_cell.angle_alpha   90.00
_cell.angle_beta   90.00
_cell.angle_gamma   90.00
#
_symmetry.space_group_name_H-M   'P 1'
#
loop_
_entity.id
_entity.type
_entity.pdbx_description
1 polymer ?
#
loop_
_entity_poly.entity_id
_entity_poly.type
_entity_poly.pdbx_seq_one_letter_code
_entity_poly.pdbx_strand_id
1 'polypeptide(L)'
;MLSEEETDISESEMEECADKWYQTLKEGYGREKISAEVYQCPFCPGQKKQAYSFNDLVQHSSGVSKVGSQRRKLNDKAKHLGLTRYLKNKDSLPVSDEMETDLQPTNDHGNDVDEKYAFPWMGIVANLPVQLNGRRYVGKSGSWLRIDLTKKGFNPLRVHPLWNYRGHLGKAVVEFGNDWKGFANAIKFQNSYESQHQGKKDYLVSQYKGDKLYGWVAKADDYNSSNIIGDYLRKNGDLKSISEVEAEEKRKADSLVSSLANTIEAKRQSLKEMESKCNETSMCLSNVMNQRDAMIKKYNEDFQRMEKNARDQLEKMLKNQETSKLYIEARRKELELREKELMEREAFNDNQRQDVHLLKQMNERAAEEQKRYDESVLTLAEEQKKAKETLRQKNMEFQKKLDLKQALELEIERLTGAKNVTEQMGDDQELKKKLDEIEESLNEKKEELEDLEALNQALVVKEQRANVELTDARKELIDLIKKHSFRGSIGVKRMGELDRTRFSEITKSEFLGTDANLKATQLCSMWEHHLVDPNWHPSKDVTRENGSKVPVVDA
;
A
#
# COMPACT_ATOMS: atom_id res chain seq x y z
N MET A 1 -43.84 -35.85 36.87
CA MET A 1 -42.48 -35.44 36.49
C MET A 1 -42.00 -36.42 35.44
N LEU A 2 -41.93 -36.00 34.18
CA LEU A 2 -41.14 -36.67 33.16
C LEU A 2 -39.94 -35.77 32.90
N SER A 3 -38.78 -36.31 33.26
CA SER A 3 -37.46 -35.77 33.02
C SER A 3 -37.15 -36.02 31.55
N GLU A 4 -37.12 -34.98 30.73
CA GLU A 4 -36.57 -35.06 29.38
C GLU A 4 -35.40 -34.09 29.27
N GLU A 5 -34.30 -34.71 28.86
CA GLU A 5 -32.93 -34.22 28.82
C GLU A 5 -32.79 -33.00 27.91
N GLU A 6 -31.89 -32.11 28.32
CA GLU A 6 -31.50 -30.92 27.57
C GLU A 6 -30.81 -31.33 26.26
N THR A 7 -31.54 -31.20 25.15
CA THR A 7 -30.97 -31.16 23.82
C THR A 7 -31.12 -29.73 23.30
N ASP A 8 -30.00 -29.15 22.85
CA ASP A 8 -29.93 -27.81 22.31
C ASP A 8 -30.55 -27.84 20.90
N ILE A 9 -31.83 -27.49 20.83
CA ILE A 9 -32.66 -27.60 19.63
C ILE A 9 -32.24 -26.53 18.61
N SER A 10 -31.95 -26.94 17.37
CA SER A 10 -31.60 -26.06 16.24
C SER A 10 -32.77 -25.14 15.85
N GLU A 11 -32.49 -24.00 15.23
CA GLU A 11 -33.50 -23.06 14.70
C GLU A 11 -34.46 -23.76 13.71
N SER A 12 -33.98 -24.77 12.97
CA SER A 12 -34.77 -25.62 12.08
C SER A 12 -35.79 -26.51 12.82
N GLU A 13 -35.44 -27.00 14.00
CA GLU A 13 -36.30 -27.87 14.81
C GLU A 13 -37.35 -27.07 15.61
N MET A 14 -37.08 -25.79 15.89
CA MET A 14 -38.07 -24.87 16.46
C MET A 14 -39.25 -24.64 15.50
N GLU A 15 -38.96 -24.50 14.21
CA GLU A 15 -39.95 -24.27 13.17
C GLU A 15 -40.87 -25.49 12.99
N GLU A 16 -40.30 -26.70 12.93
CA GLU A 16 -41.07 -27.94 12.89
C GLU A 16 -41.93 -28.15 14.15
N CYS A 17 -41.41 -27.78 15.32
CA CYS A 17 -42.16 -27.84 16.57
C CYS A 17 -43.33 -26.84 16.57
N ALA A 18 -43.14 -25.64 16.02
CA ALA A 18 -44.20 -24.64 15.88
C ALA A 18 -45.33 -25.10 14.95
N ASP A 19 -45.00 -25.80 13.86
CA ASP A 19 -45.99 -26.36 12.94
C ASP A 19 -46.81 -27.49 13.58
N LYS A 20 -46.18 -28.35 14.39
CA LYS A 20 -46.90 -29.36 15.18
C LYS A 20 -47.93 -28.70 16.10
N TRP A 21 -47.54 -27.68 16.84
CA TRP A 21 -48.45 -26.95 17.73
C TRP A 21 -49.54 -26.18 16.98
N TYR A 22 -49.27 -25.64 15.78
CA TYR A 22 -50.29 -25.06 14.92
C TYR A 22 -51.37 -26.07 14.53
N GLN A 23 -50.99 -27.30 14.16
CA GLN A 23 -51.94 -28.36 13.85
C GLN A 23 -52.74 -28.79 15.07
N THR A 24 -52.09 -28.98 16.23
CA THR A 24 -52.78 -29.34 17.49
C THR A 24 -53.83 -28.30 17.91
N LEU A 25 -53.56 -27.00 17.68
CA LEU A 25 -54.53 -25.93 17.93
C LEU A 25 -55.72 -25.97 16.95
N LYS A 26 -55.48 -26.38 15.69
CA LYS A 26 -56.52 -26.55 14.67
C LYS A 26 -57.42 -27.76 14.96
N GLU A 27 -56.85 -28.83 15.51
CA GLU A 27 -57.57 -30.03 15.96
C GLU A 27 -58.42 -29.77 17.21
N GLY A 28 -58.10 -28.71 17.97
CA GLY A 28 -59.01 -28.15 18.98
C GLY A 28 -58.45 -28.01 20.39
N TYR A 29 -57.17 -28.28 20.59
CA TYR A 29 -56.53 -28.09 21.88
C TYR A 29 -56.60 -26.62 22.32
N GLY A 30 -57.13 -26.34 23.52
CA GLY A 30 -57.16 -24.98 24.08
C GLY A 30 -58.26 -24.07 23.53
N ARG A 31 -59.27 -24.60 22.80
CA ARG A 31 -60.44 -23.84 22.33
C ARG A 31 -61.24 -23.22 23.48
N GLU A 32 -61.32 -23.88 24.64
CA GLU A 32 -62.01 -23.36 25.82
C GLU A 32 -61.38 -22.08 26.39
N LYS A 33 -60.11 -21.82 26.06
CA LYS A 33 -59.38 -20.60 26.45
C LYS A 33 -59.44 -19.49 25.39
N ILE A 34 -60.03 -19.73 24.23
CA ILE A 34 -60.14 -18.80 23.10
C ILE A 34 -61.63 -18.68 22.75
N SER A 35 -62.43 -18.12 23.66
CA SER A 35 -63.88 -17.93 23.49
C SER A 35 -64.22 -16.58 22.83
N ALA A 36 -65.46 -16.42 22.38
CA ALA A 36 -65.92 -15.19 21.71
C ALA A 36 -65.85 -13.94 22.60
N GLU A 37 -65.86 -14.11 23.92
CA GLU A 37 -65.95 -13.01 24.88
C GLU A 37 -64.62 -12.72 25.62
N VAL A 38 -63.74 -13.73 25.83
CA VAL A 38 -62.45 -13.55 26.54
C VAL A 38 -61.36 -14.46 25.97
N TYR A 39 -60.23 -13.89 25.54
CA TYR A 39 -59.08 -14.63 25.00
C TYR A 39 -57.99 -14.86 26.06
N GLN A 40 -57.58 -16.11 26.25
CA GLN A 40 -56.54 -16.57 27.16
C GLN A 40 -55.44 -17.30 26.39
N CYS A 41 -54.18 -17.09 26.77
CA CYS A 41 -53.06 -17.84 26.21
C CYS A 41 -53.04 -19.28 26.80
N PRO A 42 -53.21 -20.35 26.00
CA PRO A 42 -53.23 -21.72 26.50
C PRO A 42 -51.92 -22.16 27.16
N PHE A 43 -50.81 -21.52 26.78
CA PHE A 43 -49.45 -21.87 27.16
C PHE A 43 -48.88 -21.03 28.32
N CYS A 44 -49.65 -20.06 28.85
CA CYS A 44 -49.22 -19.20 29.97
C CYS A 44 -50.23 -19.20 31.13
N PRO A 45 -50.48 -20.33 31.81
CA PRO A 45 -51.33 -20.34 33.00
C PRO A 45 -50.64 -19.57 34.14
N GLY A 46 -51.23 -18.45 34.58
CA GLY A 46 -50.83 -17.75 35.82
C GLY A 46 -50.06 -16.41 35.69
N GLN A 47 -50.01 -15.76 34.52
CA GLN A 47 -49.41 -14.41 34.37
C GLN A 47 -50.44 -13.29 34.63
N LYS A 48 -49.97 -12.09 35.05
CA LYS A 48 -50.78 -10.96 35.57
C LYS A 48 -51.89 -10.40 34.66
N LYS A 49 -51.95 -10.77 33.37
CA LYS A 49 -53.09 -10.48 32.47
C LYS A 49 -53.68 -11.80 32.01
N GLN A 50 -54.80 -12.20 32.59
CA GLN A 50 -55.50 -13.42 32.19
C GLN A 50 -56.51 -13.17 31.07
N ALA A 51 -57.02 -11.96 30.88
CA ALA A 51 -57.87 -11.62 29.74
C ALA A 51 -57.09 -10.79 28.73
N TYR A 52 -57.01 -11.28 27.50
CA TYR A 52 -56.48 -10.56 26.34
C TYR A 52 -57.64 -10.19 25.40
N SER A 53 -57.54 -9.04 24.74
CA SER A 53 -58.27 -8.85 23.48
C SER A 53 -57.63 -9.72 22.38
N PHE A 54 -58.32 -9.95 21.26
CA PHE A 54 -57.78 -10.75 20.17
C PHE A 54 -56.42 -10.22 19.68
N ASN A 55 -56.33 -8.89 19.45
CA ASN A 55 -55.08 -8.25 19.04
C ASN A 55 -53.99 -8.33 20.11
N ASP A 56 -54.35 -8.19 21.39
CA ASP A 56 -53.37 -8.32 22.48
C ASP A 56 -52.84 -9.76 22.59
N LEU A 57 -53.66 -10.77 22.31
CA LEU A 57 -53.23 -12.17 22.31
C LEU A 57 -52.27 -12.47 21.15
N VAL A 58 -52.54 -11.91 19.96
CA VAL A 58 -51.64 -11.99 18.80
C VAL A 58 -50.30 -11.30 19.10
N GLN A 59 -50.33 -10.12 19.72
CA GLN A 59 -49.11 -9.42 20.12
C GLN A 59 -48.34 -10.15 21.22
N HIS A 60 -49.05 -10.73 22.20
CA HIS A 60 -48.45 -11.53 23.27
C HIS A 60 -47.73 -12.75 22.71
N SER A 61 -48.42 -13.55 21.89
CA SER A 61 -47.86 -14.76 21.28
C SER A 61 -46.67 -14.45 20.36
N SER A 62 -46.77 -13.40 19.54
CA SER A 62 -45.68 -12.96 18.67
C SER A 62 -44.50 -12.35 19.43
N GLY A 63 -44.74 -11.69 20.56
CA GLY A 63 -43.69 -11.13 21.41
C GLY A 63 -42.88 -12.23 22.09
N VAL A 64 -43.54 -13.30 22.52
CA VAL A 64 -42.90 -14.44 23.19
C VAL A 64 -42.12 -15.32 22.20
N SER A 65 -42.57 -15.45 20.95
CA SER A 65 -41.88 -16.26 19.93
C SER A 65 -40.58 -15.66 19.41
N LYS A 66 -40.32 -14.35 19.64
CA LYS A 66 -39.10 -13.69 19.16
C LYS A 66 -37.85 -14.16 19.93
N VAL A 67 -36.80 -14.44 19.16
CA VAL A 67 -35.52 -15.02 19.60
C VAL A 67 -34.84 -14.22 20.72
N GLY A 68 -34.95 -12.88 20.72
CA GLY A 68 -34.33 -11.98 21.71
C GLY A 68 -34.86 -12.02 23.15
N SER A 69 -35.90 -12.80 23.45
CA SER A 69 -36.40 -12.95 24.82
C SER A 69 -35.56 -13.98 25.61
N GLN A 70 -34.59 -13.49 26.41
CA GLN A 70 -33.66 -14.32 27.20
C GLN A 70 -34.29 -15.09 28.38
N ARG A 71 -35.60 -15.02 28.59
CA ARG A 71 -36.29 -15.54 29.80
C ARG A 71 -37.13 -16.81 29.61
N ARG A 72 -37.21 -17.41 28.40
CA ARG A 72 -38.05 -18.61 28.15
C ARG A 72 -37.38 -19.66 27.26
N LYS A 73 -37.71 -20.94 27.52
CA LYS A 73 -37.17 -22.13 26.84
C LYS A 73 -37.58 -22.16 25.36
N LEU A 74 -36.76 -22.76 24.49
CA LEU A 74 -37.01 -22.84 23.03
C LEU A 74 -38.36 -23.51 22.70
N ASN A 75 -38.73 -24.56 23.43
CA ASN A 75 -40.03 -25.23 23.29
C ASN A 75 -41.21 -24.29 23.58
N ASP A 76 -41.06 -23.38 24.55
CA ASP A 76 -42.11 -22.38 24.84
C ASP A 76 -42.20 -21.33 23.73
N LYS A 77 -41.08 -20.98 23.08
CA LYS A 77 -41.08 -20.10 21.90
C LYS A 77 -41.80 -20.75 20.72
N ALA A 78 -41.54 -22.04 20.46
CA ALA A 78 -42.21 -22.81 19.41
C ALA A 78 -43.73 -22.89 19.62
N LYS A 79 -44.19 -23.16 20.86
CA LYS A 79 -45.62 -23.14 21.21
C LYS A 79 -46.31 -21.81 20.90
N HIS A 80 -45.65 -20.69 21.25
CA HIS A 80 -46.21 -19.35 21.01
C HIS A 80 -46.13 -18.93 19.54
N LEU A 81 -45.15 -19.45 18.79
CA LEU A 81 -45.06 -19.28 17.35
C LEU A 81 -46.23 -20.00 16.64
N GLY A 82 -46.52 -21.24 17.02
CA GLY A 82 -47.69 -21.99 16.55
C GLY A 82 -49.02 -21.29 16.86
N LEU A 83 -49.17 -20.73 18.07
CA LEU A 83 -50.34 -19.92 18.44
C LEU A 83 -50.50 -18.66 17.57
N THR A 84 -49.39 -17.99 17.27
CA THR A 84 -49.40 -16.79 16.42
C THR A 84 -49.90 -17.13 15.01
N ARG A 85 -49.44 -18.25 14.43
CA ARG A 85 -49.90 -18.74 13.12
C ARG A 85 -51.39 -19.07 13.15
N TYR A 86 -51.84 -19.72 14.21
CA TYR A 86 -53.25 -20.09 14.37
C TYR A 86 -54.16 -18.87 14.42
N LEU A 87 -53.83 -17.87 15.25
CA LEU A 87 -54.64 -16.67 15.41
C LEU A 87 -54.66 -15.81 14.13
N LYS A 88 -53.52 -15.68 13.44
CA LYS A 88 -53.45 -14.91 12.18
C LYS A 88 -54.24 -15.55 11.03
N ASN A 89 -54.39 -16.88 11.04
CA ASN A 89 -55.12 -17.61 10.01
C ASN A 89 -56.59 -17.87 10.39
N LYS A 90 -57.05 -17.42 11.57
CA LYS A 90 -58.42 -17.67 12.08
C LYS A 90 -59.50 -16.98 11.24
N ASP A 91 -59.16 -15.87 10.56
CA ASP A 91 -60.08 -15.12 9.68
C ASP A 91 -60.35 -15.83 8.33
N SER A 92 -59.70 -16.96 8.06
CA SER A 92 -59.82 -17.71 6.79
C SER A 92 -60.65 -19.01 6.91
N LEU A 93 -61.46 -19.17 7.96
CA LEU A 93 -62.38 -20.30 8.10
C LEU A 93 -63.83 -19.85 7.92
N PRO A 94 -64.66 -20.61 7.17
CA PRO A 94 -66.08 -20.29 7.01
C PRO A 94 -66.80 -20.50 8.33
N VAL A 95 -67.41 -19.43 8.85
CA VAL A 95 -68.36 -19.49 9.97
C VAL A 95 -69.68 -19.98 9.39
N SER A 96 -70.16 -21.12 9.89
CA SER A 96 -71.53 -21.58 9.65
C SER A 96 -72.48 -20.67 10.41
N ASP A 97 -73.35 -19.97 9.69
CA ASP A 97 -74.44 -19.18 10.25
C ASP A 97 -75.42 -20.09 11.00
N GLU A 98 -75.59 -19.84 12.30
CA GLU A 98 -76.73 -20.35 13.05
C GLU A 98 -77.92 -19.38 12.87
N MET A 99 -78.96 -19.98 12.31
CA MET A 99 -80.29 -19.51 11.94
C MET A 99 -81.04 -18.82 13.11
N GLU A 100 -81.29 -17.51 13.02
CA GLU A 100 -82.36 -16.86 13.78
C GLU A 100 -83.70 -17.07 13.05
N THR A 101 -84.58 -17.85 13.67
CA THR A 101 -85.97 -18.05 13.24
C THR A 101 -86.80 -16.79 13.47
N ASP A 102 -87.17 -16.11 12.38
CA ASP A 102 -88.16 -15.04 12.39
C ASP A 102 -89.58 -15.61 12.28
N LEU A 103 -90.49 -15.11 13.12
CA LEU A 103 -91.87 -15.57 13.24
C LEU A 103 -92.70 -15.00 12.08
N GLN A 104 -93.03 -15.82 11.07
CA GLN A 104 -94.10 -15.47 10.12
C GLN A 104 -95.49 -15.65 10.78
N PRO A 105 -96.43 -14.70 10.63
CA PRO A 105 -97.81 -14.89 11.01
C PRO A 105 -98.49 -15.87 10.05
N THR A 106 -99.20 -16.85 10.61
CA THR A 106 -100.03 -17.81 9.90
C THR A 106 -101.17 -17.10 9.16
N ASN A 107 -101.22 -17.24 7.85
CA ASN A 107 -102.37 -16.89 7.02
C ASN A 107 -103.51 -17.88 7.27
N ASP A 108 -104.63 -17.39 7.80
CA ASP A 108 -105.92 -17.97 7.50
C ASP A 108 -106.92 -16.82 7.26
N HIS A 109 -107.78 -17.02 6.26
CA HIS A 109 -108.86 -16.16 5.76
C HIS A 109 -108.56 -15.28 4.54
N GLY A 110 -108.77 -15.88 3.36
CA GLY A 110 -109.69 -15.37 2.33
C GLY A 110 -109.35 -14.07 1.61
N ASN A 111 -108.71 -14.20 0.44
CA ASN A 111 -108.81 -13.33 -0.74
C ASN A 111 -108.99 -11.81 -0.51
N ASP A 112 -107.89 -11.08 -0.46
CA ASP A 112 -107.80 -9.82 -1.20
C ASP A 112 -106.32 -9.48 -1.52
N VAL A 113 -105.83 -10.01 -2.64
CA VAL A 113 -104.48 -9.71 -3.17
C VAL A 113 -104.38 -8.24 -3.62
N ASP A 114 -105.50 -7.51 -3.60
CA ASP A 114 -105.60 -6.11 -4.03
C ASP A 114 -105.99 -5.16 -2.88
N GLU A 115 -105.91 -5.60 -1.62
CA GLU A 115 -106.20 -4.72 -0.49
C GLU A 115 -105.12 -3.64 -0.36
N LYS A 116 -105.54 -2.39 -0.60
CA LYS A 116 -104.65 -1.23 -0.54
C LYS A 116 -104.84 -0.41 0.72
N TYR A 117 -103.71 0.01 1.25
CA TYR A 117 -103.56 0.79 2.46
C TYR A 117 -103.02 2.17 2.10
N ALA A 118 -103.42 3.18 2.86
CA ALA A 118 -102.78 4.48 2.74
C ALA A 118 -101.32 4.36 3.24
N PHE A 119 -100.37 4.79 2.41
CA PHE A 119 -98.93 4.71 2.60
C PHE A 119 -98.30 6.12 2.58
N PRO A 120 -97.51 6.55 3.58
CA PRO A 120 -97.08 5.83 4.78
C PRO A 120 -98.25 5.31 5.61
N TRP A 121 -98.05 4.21 6.35
CA TRP A 121 -99.15 3.50 7.01
C TRP A 121 -99.91 4.45 7.95
N MET A 122 -101.21 4.63 7.71
CA MET A 122 -102.06 5.56 8.46
C MET A 122 -103.25 4.86 9.10
N GLY A 123 -103.55 5.20 10.35
CA GLY A 123 -104.77 4.84 11.06
C GLY A 123 -105.73 6.02 11.20
N ILE A 124 -107.00 5.74 11.45
CA ILE A 124 -108.04 6.73 11.70
C ILE A 124 -108.59 6.45 13.10
N VAL A 125 -108.68 7.51 13.91
CA VAL A 125 -109.41 7.49 15.18
C VAL A 125 -110.62 8.41 15.08
N ALA A 126 -111.80 7.89 15.39
CA ALA A 126 -113.06 8.63 15.35
C ALA A 126 -113.73 8.69 16.74
N ASN A 127 -114.73 9.56 16.84
CA ASN A 127 -115.48 9.85 18.06
C ASN A 127 -114.64 10.50 19.18
N LEU A 128 -113.67 11.34 18.81
CA LEU A 128 -112.88 12.09 19.79
C LEU A 128 -113.75 13.15 20.50
N PRO A 129 -113.60 13.31 21.82
CA PRO A 129 -114.38 14.27 22.58
C PRO A 129 -114.07 15.70 22.14
N VAL A 130 -115.12 16.42 21.74
CA VAL A 130 -115.07 17.83 21.36
C VAL A 130 -116.04 18.64 22.20
N GLN A 131 -115.62 19.84 22.62
CA GLN A 131 -116.44 20.77 23.38
C GLN A 131 -116.73 22.00 22.51
N LEU A 132 -117.96 22.51 22.58
CA LEU A 132 -118.31 23.76 21.90
C LEU A 132 -117.80 24.92 22.76
N ASN A 133 -116.80 25.66 22.26
CA ASN A 133 -116.29 26.86 22.91
C ASN A 133 -116.63 28.07 22.03
N GLY A 134 -117.61 28.86 22.47
CA GLY A 134 -118.20 29.93 21.65
C GLY A 134 -118.89 29.37 20.39
N ARG A 135 -118.36 29.71 19.21
CA ARG A 135 -118.89 29.24 17.90
C ARG A 135 -118.07 28.11 17.26
N ARG A 136 -117.00 27.63 17.89
CA ARG A 136 -116.11 26.61 17.32
C ARG A 136 -115.98 25.40 18.24
N TYR A 137 -115.85 24.21 17.66
CA TYR A 137 -115.52 23.00 18.38
C TYR A 137 -114.02 22.95 18.70
N VAL A 138 -113.69 22.71 19.96
CA VAL A 138 -112.33 22.52 20.45
C VAL A 138 -112.17 21.10 20.99
N GLY A 139 -111.02 20.48 20.72
CA GLY A 139 -110.69 19.14 21.18
C GLY A 139 -109.31 19.11 21.81
N LYS A 140 -108.97 17.99 22.45
CA LYS A 140 -107.59 17.76 22.94
C LYS A 140 -106.61 17.74 21.76
N SER A 141 -105.38 18.17 22.00
CA SER A 141 -104.31 18.07 21.00
C SER A 141 -104.03 16.62 20.61
N GLY A 142 -103.60 16.39 19.37
CA GLY A 142 -103.18 15.07 18.89
C GLY A 142 -102.04 14.47 19.71
N SER A 143 -101.22 15.29 20.40
CA SER A 143 -100.16 14.81 21.28
C SER A 143 -100.67 13.96 22.44
N TRP A 144 -101.84 14.28 23.00
CA TRP A 144 -102.46 13.48 24.05
C TRP A 144 -102.82 12.09 23.54
N LEU A 145 -103.47 12.03 22.37
CA LEU A 145 -103.85 10.77 21.74
C LEU A 145 -102.61 9.96 21.31
N ARG A 146 -101.56 10.62 20.81
CA ARG A 146 -100.28 9.97 20.52
C ARG A 146 -99.71 9.29 21.75
N ILE A 147 -99.65 9.97 22.89
CA ILE A 147 -99.13 9.41 24.15
C ILE A 147 -99.98 8.21 24.61
N ASP A 148 -101.32 8.30 24.52
CA ASP A 148 -102.21 7.19 24.86
C ASP A 148 -101.97 5.95 23.98
N LEU A 149 -101.90 6.16 22.66
CA LEU A 149 -101.63 5.08 21.70
C LEU A 149 -100.21 4.50 21.86
N THR A 150 -99.22 5.31 22.22
CA THR A 150 -97.88 4.83 22.57
C THR A 150 -97.90 3.96 23.83
N LYS A 151 -98.64 4.35 24.88
CA LYS A 151 -98.78 3.53 26.11
C LYS A 151 -99.43 2.18 25.83
N LYS A 152 -100.34 2.11 24.84
CA LYS A 152 -100.95 0.87 24.35
C LYS A 152 -100.00 0.04 23.46
N GLY A 153 -98.79 0.53 23.23
CA GLY A 153 -97.75 -0.17 22.46
C GLY A 153 -98.00 -0.17 20.96
N PHE A 154 -98.75 0.80 20.42
CA PHE A 154 -98.94 0.98 18.97
C PHE A 154 -97.88 1.90 18.35
N ASN A 155 -97.10 2.63 19.16
CA ASN A 155 -95.96 3.43 18.71
C ASN A 155 -96.20 4.31 17.46
N PRO A 156 -97.26 5.14 17.41
CA PRO A 156 -97.48 6.04 16.29
C PRO A 156 -96.39 7.12 16.21
N LEU A 157 -96.00 7.51 14.99
CA LEU A 157 -95.08 8.63 14.77
C LEU A 157 -95.77 9.95 15.09
N ARG A 158 -96.99 10.16 14.56
CA ARG A 158 -97.74 11.40 14.68
C ARG A 158 -99.23 11.13 14.76
N VAL A 159 -99.96 12.07 15.35
CA VAL A 159 -101.42 12.05 15.39
C VAL A 159 -101.92 13.44 15.04
N HIS A 160 -102.73 13.52 14.00
CA HIS A 160 -103.22 14.74 13.37
C HIS A 160 -104.73 14.84 13.53
N PRO A 161 -105.22 15.63 14.49
CA PRO A 161 -106.64 15.89 14.59
C PRO A 161 -107.12 16.67 13.37
N LEU A 162 -108.29 16.32 12.86
CA LEU A 162 -108.86 16.92 11.65
C LEU A 162 -109.73 18.13 12.01
N TRP A 163 -109.54 19.22 11.29
CA TRP A 163 -110.17 20.52 11.55
C TRP A 163 -110.91 21.02 10.32
N ASN A 164 -112.07 21.67 10.52
CA ASN A 164 -112.74 22.46 9.49
C ASN A 164 -113.03 23.88 9.98
N TYR A 165 -113.73 24.67 9.17
CA TYR A 165 -114.12 26.05 9.51
C TYR A 165 -114.96 26.16 10.81
N ARG A 166 -115.61 25.07 11.25
CA ARG A 166 -116.37 24.98 12.50
C ARG A 166 -115.52 24.49 13.69
N GLY A 167 -114.25 24.12 13.49
CA GLY A 167 -113.34 23.64 14.53
C GLY A 167 -112.98 22.16 14.39
N HIS A 168 -112.68 21.52 15.52
CA HIS A 168 -112.25 20.13 15.60
C HIS A 168 -113.39 19.15 15.24
N LEU A 169 -113.12 18.17 14.37
CA LEU A 169 -114.15 17.28 13.80
C LEU A 169 -114.43 16.00 14.60
N GLY A 170 -113.74 15.84 15.74
CA GLY A 170 -113.85 14.61 16.54
C GLY A 170 -113.20 13.40 15.85
N LYS A 171 -112.27 13.64 14.92
CA LYS A 171 -111.53 12.62 14.18
C LYS A 171 -110.06 13.00 14.10
N ALA A 172 -109.17 12.02 14.06
CA ALA A 172 -107.74 12.21 13.87
C ALA A 172 -107.17 11.12 12.96
N VAL A 173 -106.14 11.47 12.20
CA VAL A 173 -105.31 10.52 11.45
C VAL A 173 -104.05 10.22 12.28
N VAL A 174 -103.73 8.95 12.44
CA VAL A 174 -102.57 8.43 13.15
C VAL A 174 -101.57 7.98 12.10
N GLU A 175 -100.38 8.58 12.07
CA GLU A 175 -99.31 8.20 11.14
C GLU A 175 -98.35 7.22 11.84
N PHE A 176 -98.06 6.10 11.18
CA PHE A 176 -97.05 5.12 11.59
C PHE A 176 -95.80 5.21 10.69
N GLY A 177 -94.75 4.45 11.03
CA GLY A 177 -93.54 4.33 10.20
C GLY A 177 -93.87 3.87 8.79
N ASN A 178 -93.01 4.16 7.81
CA ASN A 178 -93.17 3.68 6.43
C ASN A 178 -92.51 2.30 6.21
N ASP A 179 -91.93 1.72 7.24
CA ASP A 179 -91.29 0.41 7.26
C ASP A 179 -92.26 -0.72 7.68
N TRP A 180 -91.82 -1.96 7.59
CA TRP A 180 -92.60 -3.12 8.03
C TRP A 180 -92.93 -3.10 9.53
N LYS A 181 -92.08 -2.48 10.34
CA LYS A 181 -92.36 -2.23 11.76
C LYS A 181 -93.53 -1.26 11.94
N GLY A 182 -93.57 -0.19 11.15
CA GLY A 182 -94.70 0.73 11.06
C GLY A 182 -95.99 0.02 10.64
N PHE A 183 -95.92 -0.89 9.67
CA PHE A 183 -97.07 -1.69 9.22
C PHE A 183 -97.60 -2.57 10.36
N ALA A 184 -96.71 -3.32 11.02
CA ALA A 184 -97.07 -4.18 12.15
C ALA A 184 -97.72 -3.39 13.29
N ASN A 185 -97.21 -2.19 13.58
CA ASN A 185 -97.80 -1.26 14.55
C ASN A 185 -99.22 -0.81 14.14
N ALA A 186 -99.44 -0.50 12.86
CA ALA A 186 -100.73 -0.09 12.32
C ALA A 186 -101.77 -1.23 12.39
N ILE A 187 -101.38 -2.45 12.01
CA ILE A 187 -102.23 -3.64 12.12
C ILE A 187 -102.56 -3.96 13.58
N LYS A 188 -101.57 -3.89 14.49
CA LYS A 188 -101.79 -4.05 15.93
C LYS A 188 -102.80 -3.02 16.47
N PHE A 189 -102.71 -1.77 16.01
CA PHE A 189 -103.69 -0.73 16.31
C PHE A 189 -105.10 -1.13 15.85
N GLN A 190 -105.28 -1.51 14.58
CA GLN A 190 -106.59 -1.92 14.07
C GLN A 190 -107.17 -3.11 14.84
N ASN A 191 -106.40 -4.19 14.99
CA ASN A 191 -106.84 -5.41 15.65
C ASN A 191 -107.26 -5.16 17.10
N SER A 192 -106.55 -4.26 17.81
CA SER A 192 -106.91 -3.92 19.18
C SER A 192 -108.24 -3.15 19.30
N TYR A 193 -108.60 -2.33 18.31
CA TYR A 193 -109.89 -1.64 18.31
C TYR A 193 -111.01 -2.58 17.84
N GLU A 194 -110.75 -3.42 16.85
CA GLU A 194 -111.70 -4.44 16.39
C GLU A 194 -112.03 -5.46 17.49
N SER A 195 -111.04 -5.92 18.27
CA SER A 195 -111.26 -6.86 19.38
C SER A 195 -112.11 -6.29 20.52
N GLN A 196 -112.25 -4.97 20.58
CA GLN A 196 -113.06 -4.26 21.58
C GLN A 196 -114.43 -3.84 21.04
N HIS A 197 -114.81 -4.31 19.85
CA HIS A 197 -115.99 -3.87 19.10
C HIS A 197 -116.01 -2.34 18.89
N GLN A 198 -114.84 -1.79 18.59
CA GLN A 198 -114.57 -0.38 18.33
C GLN A 198 -113.91 -0.18 16.95
N GLY A 199 -114.13 -1.12 16.03
CA GLY A 199 -113.63 -1.03 14.67
C GLY A 199 -114.47 -0.12 13.78
N LYS A 200 -114.09 -0.03 12.49
CA LYS A 200 -114.81 0.76 11.49
C LYS A 200 -116.27 0.33 11.33
N LYS A 201 -116.51 -0.99 11.26
CA LYS A 201 -117.86 -1.56 11.10
C LYS A 201 -118.76 -1.17 12.27
N ASP A 202 -118.24 -1.25 13.50
CA ASP A 202 -118.95 -0.86 14.71
C ASP A 202 -119.26 0.66 14.73
N TYR A 203 -118.31 1.48 14.24
CA TYR A 203 -118.51 2.93 14.14
C TYR A 203 -119.62 3.33 13.17
N LEU A 204 -119.79 2.59 12.07
CA LEU A 204 -120.80 2.88 11.05
C LEU A 204 -122.20 2.40 11.47
N VAL A 205 -122.30 1.28 12.18
CA VAL A 205 -123.59 0.67 12.56
C VAL A 205 -124.16 1.25 13.87
N SER A 206 -123.33 1.74 14.79
CA SER A 206 -123.80 2.21 16.10
C SER A 206 -124.63 3.50 16.03
N GLN A 207 -125.89 3.44 16.49
CA GLN A 207 -126.78 4.59 16.64
C GLN A 207 -126.40 5.49 17.84
N TYR A 208 -125.82 4.91 18.89
CA TYR A 208 -125.36 5.61 20.10
C TYR A 208 -123.89 5.28 20.38
N LYS A 209 -122.99 6.21 20.02
CA LYS A 209 -121.53 6.02 20.06
C LYS A 209 -120.91 6.21 21.45
N GLY A 210 -121.63 6.85 22.38
CA GLY A 210 -121.16 7.16 23.73
C GLY A 210 -119.78 7.83 23.73
N ASP A 211 -118.99 7.58 24.77
CA ASP A 211 -117.63 8.13 24.94
C ASP A 211 -116.52 7.21 24.39
N LYS A 212 -116.88 6.16 23.65
CA LYS A 212 -115.91 5.18 23.14
C LYS A 212 -115.20 5.72 21.90
N LEU A 213 -113.89 5.54 21.83
CA LEU A 213 -113.12 5.83 20.63
C LEU A 213 -113.24 4.66 19.65
N TYR A 214 -113.18 4.95 18.36
CA TYR A 214 -113.19 3.95 17.30
C TYR A 214 -111.94 4.09 16.46
N GLY A 215 -111.32 2.97 16.07
CA GLY A 215 -110.02 2.96 15.40
C GLY A 215 -109.93 1.92 14.29
N TRP A 216 -109.34 2.27 13.15
CA TRP A 216 -109.04 1.34 12.05
C TRP A 216 -107.89 1.85 11.18
N VAL A 217 -107.21 0.97 10.44
CA VAL A 217 -106.20 1.38 9.45
C VAL A 217 -106.90 1.93 8.21
N ALA A 218 -106.40 3.03 7.67
CA ALA A 218 -106.93 3.68 6.48
C ALA A 218 -106.70 2.81 5.23
N LYS A 219 -107.81 2.40 4.61
CA LYS A 219 -107.82 1.58 3.40
C LYS A 219 -108.36 2.37 2.21
N ALA A 220 -108.49 1.72 1.06
CA ALA A 220 -108.94 2.32 -0.19
C ALA A 220 -110.25 3.12 -0.08
N ASP A 221 -111.21 2.66 0.72
CA ASP A 221 -112.49 3.33 0.90
C ASP A 221 -112.38 4.63 1.74
N ASP A 222 -111.50 4.66 2.75
CA ASP A 222 -111.16 5.90 3.48
C ASP A 222 -110.39 6.87 2.57
N TYR A 223 -109.41 6.37 1.82
CA TYR A 223 -108.57 7.15 0.91
C TYR A 223 -109.39 7.81 -0.20
N ASN A 224 -110.35 7.09 -0.78
CA ASN A 224 -111.22 7.57 -1.86
C ASN A 224 -112.44 8.36 -1.38
N SER A 225 -112.66 8.45 -0.06
CA SER A 225 -113.79 9.19 0.46
C SER A 225 -113.71 10.68 0.12
N SER A 226 -114.86 11.30 -0.18
CA SER A 226 -114.99 12.74 -0.48
C SER A 226 -115.05 13.61 0.78
N ASN A 227 -114.64 13.06 1.93
CA ASN A 227 -114.66 13.75 3.20
C ASN A 227 -113.24 14.19 3.59
N ILE A 228 -113.12 14.93 4.69
CA ILE A 228 -111.83 15.48 5.13
C ILE A 228 -110.76 14.41 5.44
N ILE A 229 -111.16 13.18 5.76
CA ILE A 229 -110.21 12.07 5.96
C ILE A 229 -109.60 11.70 4.62
N GLY A 230 -110.42 11.44 3.60
CA GLY A 230 -109.92 11.14 2.25
C GLY A 230 -109.06 12.27 1.67
N ASP A 231 -109.45 13.54 1.89
CA ASP A 231 -108.63 14.70 1.49
C ASP A 231 -107.27 14.71 2.20
N TYR A 232 -107.23 14.42 3.50
CA TYR A 232 -105.98 14.34 4.26
C TYR A 232 -105.11 13.19 3.75
N LEU A 233 -105.68 12.00 3.56
CA LEU A 233 -104.95 10.82 3.13
C LEU A 233 -104.32 11.02 1.75
N ARG A 234 -105.07 11.56 0.77
CA ARG A 234 -104.55 11.87 -0.57
C ARG A 234 -103.45 12.94 -0.57
N LYS A 235 -103.50 13.88 0.36
CA LYS A 235 -102.51 14.95 0.45
C LYS A 235 -101.19 14.48 1.09
N ASN A 236 -101.24 13.48 1.96
CA ASN A 236 -100.11 13.06 2.78
C ASN A 236 -99.64 11.62 2.53
N GLY A 237 -100.23 10.93 1.55
CA GLY A 237 -99.83 9.57 1.18
C GLY A 237 -100.46 9.08 -0.12
N ASP A 238 -99.96 7.94 -0.56
CA ASP A 238 -100.45 7.19 -1.71
C ASP A 238 -101.23 5.96 -1.25
N LEU A 239 -101.98 5.35 -2.15
CA LEU A 239 -102.68 4.10 -1.88
C LEU A 239 -101.84 2.94 -2.45
N LYS A 240 -101.24 2.11 -1.58
CA LYS A 240 -100.35 1.00 -1.97
C LYS A 240 -100.80 -0.34 -1.41
N SER A 241 -100.54 -1.42 -2.14
CA SER A 241 -100.66 -2.78 -1.60
C SER A 241 -99.38 -3.22 -0.89
N ILE A 242 -99.46 -4.24 -0.04
CA ILE A 242 -98.30 -4.84 0.64
C ILE A 242 -97.28 -5.34 -0.39
N SER A 243 -97.75 -6.02 -1.43
CA SER A 243 -96.90 -6.56 -2.50
C SER A 243 -96.19 -5.46 -3.32
N GLU A 244 -96.83 -4.31 -3.52
CA GLU A 244 -96.19 -3.16 -4.19
C GLU A 244 -95.04 -2.58 -3.37
N VAL A 245 -95.22 -2.42 -2.05
CA VAL A 245 -94.18 -1.93 -1.13
C VAL A 245 -93.01 -2.92 -1.06
N GLU A 246 -93.31 -4.21 -0.91
CA GLU A 246 -92.30 -5.28 -0.89
C GLU A 246 -91.50 -5.35 -2.21
N ALA A 247 -92.19 -5.29 -3.35
CA ALA A 247 -91.53 -5.29 -4.66
C ALA A 247 -90.69 -4.03 -4.89
N GLU A 248 -91.08 -2.87 -4.33
CA GLU A 248 -90.28 -1.64 -4.40
C GLU A 248 -89.01 -1.72 -3.54
N GLU A 249 -89.10 -2.23 -2.32
CA GLU A 249 -87.94 -2.46 -1.46
C GLU A 249 -86.98 -3.49 -2.05
N LYS A 250 -87.51 -4.61 -2.56
CA LYS A 250 -86.72 -5.64 -3.24
C LYS A 250 -85.98 -5.09 -4.45
N ARG A 251 -86.65 -4.31 -5.32
CA ARG A 251 -85.99 -3.66 -6.46
C ARG A 251 -84.86 -2.72 -6.05
N LYS A 252 -85.03 -1.96 -4.96
CA LYS A 252 -83.99 -1.08 -4.41
C LYS A 252 -82.80 -1.89 -3.90
N ALA A 253 -83.07 -2.98 -3.17
CA ALA A 253 -82.04 -3.89 -2.68
C ALA A 253 -81.27 -4.57 -3.83
N ASP A 254 -81.98 -5.13 -4.81
CA ASP A 254 -81.39 -5.81 -5.97
C ASP A 254 -80.52 -4.84 -6.80
N SER A 255 -80.97 -3.59 -6.98
CA SER A 255 -80.19 -2.55 -7.64
C SER A 255 -78.90 -2.24 -6.89
N LEU A 256 -78.96 -2.13 -5.56
CA LEU A 256 -77.78 -1.89 -4.73
C LEU A 256 -76.81 -3.06 -4.83
N VAL A 257 -77.29 -4.30 -4.66
CA VAL A 257 -76.48 -5.52 -4.79
C VAL A 257 -75.81 -5.59 -6.15
N SER A 258 -76.54 -5.30 -7.23
CA SER A 258 -75.99 -5.31 -8.60
C SER A 258 -74.89 -4.25 -8.77
N SER A 259 -75.08 -3.03 -8.27
CA SER A 259 -74.07 -1.97 -8.32
C SER A 259 -72.80 -2.32 -7.53
N LEU A 260 -72.96 -2.95 -6.37
CA LEU A 260 -71.86 -3.40 -5.52
C LEU A 260 -71.12 -4.57 -6.16
N ALA A 261 -71.83 -5.53 -6.75
CA ALA A 261 -71.25 -6.64 -7.48
C ALA A 261 -70.36 -6.16 -8.65
N ASN A 262 -70.88 -5.21 -9.45
CA ASN A 262 -70.11 -4.58 -10.55
C ASN A 262 -68.86 -3.88 -10.02
N THR A 263 -68.95 -3.19 -8.88
CA THR A 263 -67.82 -2.52 -8.25
C THR A 263 -66.76 -3.52 -7.77
N ILE A 264 -67.19 -4.61 -7.14
CA ILE A 264 -66.30 -5.69 -6.68
C ILE A 264 -65.60 -6.33 -7.88
N GLU A 265 -66.32 -6.59 -8.97
CA GLU A 265 -65.74 -7.19 -10.17
C GLU A 265 -64.71 -6.27 -10.84
N ALA A 266 -65.01 -4.98 -10.98
CA ALA A 266 -64.04 -3.99 -11.47
C ALA A 266 -62.78 -3.92 -10.60
N LYS A 267 -62.94 -3.97 -9.26
CA LYS A 267 -61.80 -4.01 -8.33
C LYS A 267 -60.99 -5.30 -8.45
N ARG A 268 -61.64 -6.46 -8.63
CA ARG A 268 -60.97 -7.74 -8.89
C ARG A 268 -60.16 -7.72 -10.18
N GLN A 269 -60.69 -7.13 -11.25
CA GLN A 269 -59.95 -6.97 -12.51
C GLN A 269 -58.72 -6.07 -12.34
N SER A 270 -58.89 -4.91 -11.69
CA SER A 270 -57.77 -4.01 -11.41
C SER A 270 -56.68 -4.66 -10.54
N LEU A 271 -57.05 -5.49 -9.57
CA LEU A 271 -56.07 -6.25 -8.78
C LEU A 271 -55.27 -7.24 -9.63
N LYS A 272 -55.92 -7.98 -10.53
CA LYS A 272 -55.24 -8.91 -11.46
C LYS A 272 -54.26 -8.18 -12.38
N GLU A 273 -54.64 -7.01 -12.90
CA GLU A 273 -53.75 -6.19 -13.73
C GLU A 273 -52.53 -5.70 -12.96
N MET A 274 -52.72 -5.25 -11.72
CA MET A 274 -51.61 -4.83 -10.86
C MET A 274 -50.69 -5.99 -10.52
N GLU A 275 -51.24 -7.17 -10.24
CA GLU A 275 -50.46 -8.39 -10.01
C GLU A 275 -49.61 -8.76 -11.24
N SER A 276 -50.18 -8.73 -12.45
CA SER A 276 -49.43 -8.96 -13.69
C SER A 276 -48.27 -7.97 -13.86
N LYS A 277 -48.53 -6.68 -13.67
CA LYS A 277 -47.51 -5.63 -13.77
C LYS A 277 -46.40 -5.80 -12.73
N CYS A 278 -46.74 -6.18 -11.50
CA CYS A 278 -45.77 -6.48 -10.45
C CYS A 278 -44.89 -7.67 -10.83
N ASN A 279 -45.49 -8.74 -11.37
CA ASN A 279 -44.77 -9.92 -11.82
C ASN A 279 -43.82 -9.61 -12.99
N GLU A 280 -44.29 -8.87 -14.00
CA GLU A 280 -43.48 -8.40 -15.12
C GLU A 280 -42.29 -7.54 -14.65
N THR A 281 -42.55 -6.60 -13.73
CA THR A 281 -41.51 -5.74 -13.16
C THR A 281 -40.48 -6.56 -12.37
N SER A 282 -40.94 -7.55 -11.59
CA SER A 282 -40.07 -8.46 -10.83
C SER A 282 -39.17 -9.29 -11.75
N MET A 283 -39.72 -9.83 -12.84
CA MET A 283 -38.94 -10.58 -13.85
C MET A 283 -37.92 -9.67 -14.55
N CYS A 284 -38.32 -8.45 -14.93
CA CYS A 284 -37.41 -7.48 -15.53
C CYS A 284 -36.26 -7.12 -14.58
N LEU A 285 -36.57 -6.86 -13.30
CA LEU A 285 -35.58 -6.57 -12.28
C LEU A 285 -34.60 -7.74 -12.09
N SER A 286 -35.11 -8.96 -11.98
CA SER A 286 -34.27 -10.17 -11.88
C SER A 286 -33.33 -10.32 -13.07
N ASN A 287 -33.81 -10.07 -14.29
CA ASN A 287 -32.97 -10.10 -15.49
C ASN A 287 -31.85 -9.07 -15.46
N VAL A 288 -32.15 -7.82 -15.08
CA VAL A 288 -31.15 -6.75 -14.98
C VAL A 288 -30.14 -7.06 -13.86
N MET A 289 -30.58 -7.61 -12.74
CA MET A 289 -29.68 -8.06 -11.67
C MET A 289 -28.73 -9.16 -12.16
N ASN A 290 -29.23 -10.17 -12.85
CA ASN A 290 -28.40 -11.24 -13.41
C ASN A 290 -27.39 -10.72 -14.44
N GLN A 291 -27.79 -9.76 -15.29
CA GLN A 291 -26.89 -9.10 -16.25
C GLN A 291 -25.79 -8.30 -15.53
N ARG A 292 -26.14 -7.57 -14.48
CA ARG A 292 -25.18 -6.83 -13.65
C ARG A 292 -24.17 -7.78 -13.02
N ASP A 293 -24.63 -8.87 -12.42
CA ASP A 293 -23.75 -9.85 -11.75
C ASP A 293 -22.81 -10.52 -12.76
N ALA A 294 -23.31 -10.88 -13.95
CA ALA A 294 -22.48 -11.39 -15.03
C ALA A 294 -21.42 -10.38 -15.50
N MET A 295 -21.77 -9.10 -15.58
CA MET A 295 -20.84 -8.03 -15.95
C MET A 295 -19.76 -7.84 -14.88
N ILE A 296 -20.14 -7.81 -13.60
CA ILE A 296 -19.20 -7.72 -12.48
C ILE A 296 -18.25 -8.90 -12.47
N LYS A 297 -18.77 -10.12 -12.67
CA LYS A 297 -17.95 -11.34 -12.75
C LYS A 297 -16.92 -11.23 -13.87
N LYS A 298 -17.34 -10.86 -15.08
CA LYS A 298 -16.45 -10.69 -16.24
C LYS A 298 -15.39 -9.60 -15.97
N TYR A 299 -15.79 -8.46 -15.42
CA TYR A 299 -14.88 -7.38 -15.07
C TYR A 299 -13.81 -7.85 -14.07
N ASN A 300 -14.21 -8.57 -13.03
CA ASN A 300 -13.28 -9.10 -12.02
C ASN A 300 -12.31 -10.13 -12.62
N GLU A 301 -12.79 -11.03 -13.48
CA GLU A 301 -11.95 -11.99 -14.19
C GLU A 301 -10.92 -11.30 -15.10
N ASP A 302 -11.33 -10.28 -15.84
CA ASP A 302 -10.43 -9.51 -16.70
C ASP A 302 -9.42 -8.68 -15.90
N PHE A 303 -9.84 -8.11 -14.76
CA PHE A 303 -8.94 -7.42 -13.83
C PHE A 303 -7.86 -8.37 -13.28
N GLN A 304 -8.25 -9.56 -12.81
CA GLN A 304 -7.30 -10.57 -12.32
C GLN A 304 -6.34 -11.04 -13.42
N ARG A 305 -6.83 -11.20 -14.65
CA ARG A 305 -6.01 -11.55 -15.81
C ARG A 305 -4.99 -10.46 -16.11
N MET A 306 -5.41 -9.20 -16.11
CA MET A 306 -4.53 -8.05 -16.34
C MET A 306 -3.47 -7.93 -15.24
N GLU A 307 -3.86 -8.09 -13.98
CA GLU A 307 -2.96 -8.05 -12.84
C GLU A 307 -1.91 -9.19 -12.92
N LYS A 308 -2.35 -10.41 -13.24
CA LYS A 308 -1.44 -11.55 -13.43
C LYS A 308 -0.44 -11.27 -14.56
N ASN A 309 -0.93 -10.80 -15.72
CA ASN A 309 -0.05 -10.47 -16.85
C ASN A 309 0.98 -9.39 -16.48
N ALA A 310 0.57 -8.36 -15.72
CA ALA A 310 1.47 -7.32 -15.25
C ALA A 310 2.54 -7.87 -14.29
N ARG A 311 2.16 -8.75 -13.35
CA ARG A 311 3.12 -9.43 -12.46
C ARG A 311 4.10 -10.30 -13.24
N ASP A 312 3.62 -11.09 -14.19
CA ASP A 312 4.46 -11.96 -15.02
C ASP A 312 5.47 -11.15 -15.86
N GLN A 313 5.04 -10.00 -16.40
CA GLN A 313 5.93 -9.07 -17.11
C GLN A 313 7.00 -8.47 -16.20
N LEU A 314 6.61 -8.02 -15.00
CA LEU A 314 7.56 -7.49 -14.00
C LEU A 314 8.57 -8.56 -13.58
N GLU A 315 8.13 -9.79 -13.31
CA GLU A 315 9.02 -10.90 -12.95
C GLU A 315 10.03 -11.19 -14.07
N LYS A 316 9.58 -11.19 -15.34
CA LYS A 316 10.48 -11.35 -16.49
C LYS A 316 11.51 -10.22 -16.58
N MET A 317 11.10 -8.97 -16.37
CA MET A 317 12.02 -7.84 -16.37
C MET A 317 13.05 -7.95 -15.24
N LEU A 318 12.64 -8.36 -14.04
CA LEU A 318 13.55 -8.55 -12.91
C LEU A 318 14.58 -9.66 -13.19
N LYS A 319 14.15 -10.81 -13.73
CA LYS A 319 15.06 -11.88 -14.15
C LYS A 319 16.05 -11.40 -15.21
N ASN A 320 15.57 -10.65 -16.21
CA ASN A 320 16.45 -10.07 -17.23
C ASN A 320 17.44 -9.06 -16.62
N GLN A 321 17.00 -8.23 -15.69
CA GLN A 321 17.87 -7.28 -14.99
C GLN A 321 18.95 -7.99 -14.18
N GLU A 322 18.61 -9.07 -13.48
CA GLU A 322 19.54 -9.87 -12.70
C GLU A 322 20.59 -10.55 -13.60
N THR A 323 20.16 -11.19 -14.69
CA THR A 323 21.08 -11.80 -15.66
C THR A 323 22.00 -10.76 -16.30
N SER A 324 21.46 -9.59 -16.68
CA SER A 324 22.27 -8.50 -17.24
C SER A 324 23.26 -7.92 -16.22
N LYS A 325 22.87 -7.85 -14.94
CA LYS A 325 23.75 -7.40 -13.85
C LYS A 325 24.92 -8.37 -13.67
N LEU A 326 24.65 -9.67 -13.62
CA LEU A 326 25.68 -10.71 -13.52
C LEU A 326 26.64 -10.66 -14.72
N TYR A 327 26.11 -10.48 -15.93
CA TYR A 327 26.92 -10.33 -17.14
C TYR A 327 27.84 -9.10 -17.07
N ILE A 328 27.32 -7.93 -16.68
CA ILE A 328 28.11 -6.71 -16.56
C ILE A 328 29.18 -6.86 -15.47
N GLU A 329 28.86 -7.51 -14.35
CA GLU A 329 29.83 -7.74 -13.27
C GLU A 329 30.95 -8.70 -13.71
N ALA A 330 30.61 -9.76 -14.45
CA ALA A 330 31.60 -10.66 -15.04
C ALA A 330 32.52 -9.91 -16.02
N ARG A 331 31.94 -9.11 -16.92
CA ARG A 331 32.70 -8.31 -17.89
C ARG A 331 33.59 -7.26 -17.21
N ARG A 332 33.12 -6.66 -16.12
CA ARG A 332 33.91 -5.72 -15.30
C ARG A 332 35.15 -6.41 -14.74
N LYS A 333 35.00 -7.59 -14.12
CA LYS A 333 36.13 -8.35 -13.54
C LYS A 333 37.15 -8.75 -14.61
N GLU A 334 36.68 -9.14 -15.80
CA GLU A 334 37.56 -9.44 -16.94
C GLU A 334 38.37 -8.19 -17.37
N LEU A 335 37.72 -7.03 -17.47
CA LEU A 335 38.40 -5.78 -17.81
C LEU A 335 39.39 -5.33 -16.74
N GLU A 336 39.04 -5.45 -15.46
CA GLU A 336 39.96 -5.17 -14.34
C GLU A 336 41.20 -6.07 -14.37
N LEU A 337 41.05 -7.34 -14.74
CA LEU A 337 42.19 -8.24 -14.92
C LEU A 337 43.04 -7.79 -16.11
N ARG A 338 42.39 -7.45 -17.23
CA ARG A 338 43.09 -7.00 -18.44
C ARG A 338 43.86 -5.69 -18.23
N GLU A 339 43.31 -4.78 -17.44
CA GLU A 339 43.95 -3.54 -17.05
C GLU A 339 45.25 -3.80 -16.27
N LYS A 340 45.22 -4.73 -15.30
CA LYS A 340 46.42 -5.14 -14.55
C LYS A 340 47.49 -5.75 -15.46
N GLU A 341 47.10 -6.66 -16.36
CA GLU A 341 48.03 -7.27 -17.32
C GLU A 341 48.67 -6.21 -18.24
N LEU A 342 47.90 -5.22 -18.69
CA LEU A 342 48.41 -4.13 -19.52
C LEU A 342 49.38 -3.25 -18.74
N MET A 343 49.08 -2.92 -17.48
CA MET A 343 49.94 -2.14 -16.61
C MET A 343 51.30 -2.84 -16.37
N GLU A 344 51.28 -4.15 -16.10
CA GLU A 344 52.51 -4.95 -15.97
C GLU A 344 53.32 -4.96 -17.27
N ARG A 345 52.63 -5.13 -18.41
CA ARG A 345 53.28 -5.14 -19.72
C ARG A 345 53.87 -3.78 -20.10
N GLU A 346 53.19 -2.68 -19.75
CA GLU A 346 53.68 -1.32 -19.96
C GLU A 346 54.92 -1.05 -19.12
N ALA A 347 54.88 -1.38 -17.82
CA ALA A 347 56.05 -1.27 -16.94
C ALA A 347 57.26 -2.09 -17.45
N PHE A 348 57.01 -3.29 -17.96
CA PHE A 348 58.06 -4.12 -18.58
C PHE A 348 58.63 -3.47 -19.85
N ASN A 349 57.77 -2.95 -20.73
CA ASN A 349 58.20 -2.28 -21.95
C ASN A 349 59.00 -1.00 -21.64
N ASP A 350 58.61 -0.23 -20.63
CA ASP A 350 59.33 0.96 -20.20
C ASP A 350 60.72 0.61 -19.65
N ASN A 351 60.83 -0.46 -18.86
CA ASN A 351 62.14 -0.99 -18.44
C ASN A 351 63.01 -1.38 -19.64
N GLN A 352 62.45 -2.12 -20.63
CA GLN A 352 63.20 -2.45 -21.84
C GLN A 352 63.61 -1.21 -22.65
N ARG A 353 62.76 -0.19 -22.72
CA ARG A 353 63.10 1.09 -23.38
C ARG A 353 64.26 1.79 -22.67
N GLN A 354 64.28 1.77 -21.33
CA GLN A 354 65.40 2.30 -20.54
C GLN A 354 66.69 1.51 -20.81
N ASP A 355 66.64 0.18 -20.84
CA ASP A 355 67.80 -0.67 -21.13
C ASP A 355 68.37 -0.40 -22.53
N VAL A 356 67.50 -0.35 -23.55
CA VAL A 356 67.91 -0.03 -24.92
C VAL A 356 68.51 1.38 -25.00
N HIS A 357 67.95 2.34 -24.27
CA HIS A 357 68.48 3.69 -24.21
C HIS A 357 69.88 3.74 -23.56
N LEU A 358 70.09 3.01 -22.46
CA LEU A 358 71.40 2.88 -21.81
C LEU A 358 72.43 2.22 -22.73
N LEU A 359 72.05 1.12 -23.40
CA LEU A 359 72.90 0.44 -24.38
C LEU A 359 73.27 1.37 -25.54
N LYS A 360 72.32 2.17 -26.04
CA LYS A 360 72.58 3.16 -27.09
C LYS A 360 73.62 4.20 -26.63
N GLN A 361 73.48 4.75 -25.43
CA GLN A 361 74.47 5.68 -24.86
C GLN A 361 75.85 5.03 -24.67
N MET A 362 75.90 3.76 -24.28
CA MET A 362 77.16 3.03 -24.19
C MET A 362 77.82 2.84 -25.57
N ASN A 363 77.03 2.45 -26.57
CA ASN A 363 77.52 2.28 -27.94
C ASN A 363 77.97 3.60 -28.56
N GLU A 364 77.26 4.70 -28.31
CA GLU A 364 77.68 6.05 -28.74
C GLU A 364 79.02 6.42 -28.10
N ARG A 365 79.18 6.24 -26.78
CA ARG A 365 80.47 6.47 -26.10
C ARG A 365 81.60 5.58 -26.64
N ALA A 366 81.33 4.30 -26.89
CA ALA A 366 82.30 3.38 -27.45
C ALA A 366 82.70 3.78 -28.89
N ALA A 367 81.75 4.23 -29.70
CA ALA A 367 82.03 4.72 -31.06
C ALA A 367 82.84 6.02 -31.04
N GLU A 368 82.55 6.94 -30.11
CA GLU A 368 83.35 8.16 -29.90
C GLU A 368 84.78 7.82 -29.45
N GLU A 369 84.94 6.88 -28.53
CA GLU A 369 86.23 6.41 -28.05
C GLU A 369 87.04 5.74 -29.18
N GLN A 370 86.41 4.89 -29.98
CA GLN A 370 87.03 4.31 -31.17
C GLN A 370 87.47 5.39 -32.16
N LYS A 371 86.64 6.42 -32.39
CA LYS A 371 87.00 7.55 -33.25
C LYS A 371 88.22 8.29 -32.73
N ARG A 372 88.30 8.57 -31.41
CA ARG A 372 89.49 9.18 -30.78
C ARG A 372 90.73 8.31 -30.93
N TYR A 373 90.58 6.99 -30.78
CA TYR A 373 91.67 6.04 -31.00
C TYR A 373 92.15 6.07 -32.46
N ASP A 374 91.23 5.99 -33.43
CA ASP A 374 91.54 6.05 -34.85
C ASP A 374 92.22 7.38 -35.23
N GLU A 375 91.75 8.51 -34.68
CA GLU A 375 92.38 9.83 -34.83
C GLU A 375 93.82 9.85 -34.27
N SER A 376 94.04 9.27 -33.09
CA SER A 376 95.37 9.15 -32.46
C SER A 376 96.32 8.25 -33.27
N VAL A 377 95.81 7.14 -33.83
CA VAL A 377 96.59 6.26 -34.72
C VAL A 377 96.97 7.01 -36.00
N LEU A 378 96.07 7.81 -36.56
CA LEU A 378 96.34 8.63 -37.74
C LEU A 378 97.43 9.68 -37.47
N THR A 379 97.36 10.41 -36.35
CA THR A 379 98.41 11.39 -36.00
C THR A 379 99.76 10.71 -35.78
N LEU A 380 99.78 9.57 -35.09
CA LEU A 380 101.00 8.79 -34.88
C LEU A 380 101.58 8.24 -36.20
N ALA A 381 100.73 7.85 -37.15
CA ALA A 381 101.16 7.45 -38.49
C ALA A 381 101.75 8.64 -39.28
N GLU A 382 101.17 9.84 -39.17
CA GLU A 382 101.71 11.06 -39.76
C GLU A 382 103.07 11.45 -39.14
N GLU A 383 103.21 11.33 -37.82
CA GLU A 383 104.48 11.54 -37.11
C GLU A 383 105.54 10.54 -37.55
N GLN A 384 105.21 9.25 -37.66
CA GLN A 384 106.12 8.25 -38.21
C GLN A 384 106.52 8.56 -39.64
N LYS A 385 105.58 9.02 -40.49
CA LYS A 385 105.88 9.42 -41.87
C LYS A 385 106.88 10.58 -41.90
N LYS A 386 106.64 11.64 -41.11
CA LYS A 386 107.56 12.78 -40.98
C LYS A 386 108.92 12.35 -40.47
N ALA A 387 108.99 11.55 -39.41
CA ALA A 387 110.24 11.04 -38.86
C ALA A 387 111.04 10.21 -39.89
N LYS A 388 110.36 9.36 -40.66
CA LYS A 388 110.95 8.60 -41.76
C LYS A 388 111.49 9.50 -42.87
N GLU A 389 110.77 10.57 -43.18
CA GLU A 389 111.19 11.59 -44.15
C GLU A 389 112.44 12.35 -43.67
N THR A 390 112.47 12.76 -42.41
CA THR A 390 113.66 13.37 -41.77
C THR A 390 114.86 12.43 -41.77
N LEU A 391 114.65 11.14 -41.46
CA LEU A 391 115.71 10.14 -41.53
C LEU A 391 116.21 9.95 -42.97
N ARG A 392 115.33 9.95 -43.98
CA ARG A 392 115.72 9.93 -45.40
C ARG A 392 116.55 11.15 -45.78
N GLN A 393 116.17 12.35 -45.33
CA GLN A 393 116.94 13.58 -45.56
C GLN A 393 118.34 13.48 -44.93
N LYS A 394 118.44 13.04 -43.67
CA LYS A 394 119.74 12.80 -43.01
C LYS A 394 120.58 11.76 -43.74
N ASN A 395 119.98 10.68 -44.23
CA ASN A 395 120.67 9.69 -45.04
C ASN A 395 121.21 10.28 -46.34
N MET A 396 120.44 11.16 -47.00
CA MET A 396 120.91 11.87 -48.19
C MET A 396 122.06 12.84 -47.88
N GLU A 397 122.01 13.55 -46.75
CA GLU A 397 123.13 14.38 -46.28
C GLU A 397 124.37 13.55 -45.95
N PHE A 398 124.21 12.41 -45.27
CA PHE A 398 125.31 11.51 -45.01
C PHE A 398 125.87 10.92 -46.29
N GLN A 399 125.03 10.60 -47.28
CA GLN A 399 125.49 10.19 -48.60
C GLN A 399 126.31 11.29 -49.27
N LYS A 400 125.85 12.55 -49.26
CA LYS A 400 126.62 13.69 -49.78
C LYS A 400 127.96 13.88 -49.06
N LYS A 401 127.99 13.75 -47.73
CA LYS A 401 129.22 13.83 -46.93
C LYS A 401 130.17 12.69 -47.26
N LEU A 402 129.65 11.49 -47.51
CA LEU A 402 130.42 10.33 -47.93
C LEU A 402 131.02 10.56 -49.32
N ASP A 403 130.24 11.06 -50.28
CA ASP A 403 130.70 11.38 -51.63
C ASP A 403 131.79 12.47 -51.60
N LEU A 404 131.62 13.49 -50.74
CA LEU A 404 132.64 14.53 -50.47
C LEU A 404 133.91 13.94 -49.87
N LYS A 405 133.79 13.00 -48.93
CA LYS A 405 134.93 12.32 -48.31
C LYS A 405 135.68 11.49 -49.35
N GLN A 406 134.98 10.75 -50.20
CA GLN A 406 135.59 9.98 -51.29
C GLN A 406 136.30 10.89 -52.30
N ALA A 407 135.72 12.04 -52.64
CA ALA A 407 136.38 13.04 -53.49
C ALA A 407 137.64 13.63 -52.84
N LEU A 408 137.61 13.87 -51.52
CA LEU A 408 138.78 14.32 -50.75
C LEU A 408 139.85 13.23 -50.63
N GLU A 409 139.48 11.96 -50.47
CA GLU A 409 140.43 10.84 -50.45
C GLU A 409 141.16 10.71 -51.79
N LEU A 410 140.46 10.88 -52.92
CA LEU A 410 141.08 10.94 -54.26
C LEU A 410 142.04 12.14 -54.42
N GLU A 411 141.72 13.30 -53.82
CA GLU A 411 142.60 14.47 -53.83
C GLU A 411 143.82 14.30 -52.90
N ILE A 412 143.65 13.59 -51.78
CA ILE A 412 144.76 13.21 -50.89
C ILE A 412 145.69 12.23 -51.59
N GLU A 413 145.20 11.25 -52.35
CA GLU A 413 146.06 10.39 -53.17
C GLU A 413 146.81 11.20 -54.25
N ARG A 414 146.16 12.18 -54.88
CA ARG A 414 146.80 13.10 -55.83
C ARG A 414 147.91 13.94 -55.17
N LEU A 415 147.66 14.47 -53.98
CA LEU A 415 148.61 15.28 -53.21
C LEU A 415 149.71 14.45 -52.54
N THR A 416 149.44 13.19 -52.19
CA THR A 416 150.44 12.23 -51.70
C THR A 416 151.41 11.83 -52.82
N GLY A 417 150.92 11.70 -54.06
CA GLY A 417 151.74 11.58 -55.25
C GLY A 417 152.63 12.80 -55.51
N ALA A 418 152.15 14.01 -55.20
CA ALA A 418 152.93 15.26 -55.30
C ALA A 418 153.94 15.42 -54.15
N LYS A 419 153.60 14.97 -52.94
CA LYS A 419 154.44 15.05 -51.73
C LYS A 419 155.71 14.18 -51.81
N ASN A 420 155.63 13.00 -52.44
CA ASN A 420 156.81 12.13 -52.64
C ASN A 420 157.89 12.73 -53.57
N VAL A 421 157.60 13.86 -54.25
CA VAL A 421 158.55 14.53 -55.15
C VAL A 421 159.29 15.71 -54.47
N THR A 422 158.85 16.17 -53.30
CA THR A 422 159.43 17.39 -52.68
C THR A 422 159.95 17.22 -51.24
N GLU A 423 159.98 16.01 -50.68
CA GLU A 423 160.62 15.73 -49.38
C GLU A 423 162.16 15.57 -49.50
N GLN A 424 162.82 16.65 -49.94
CA GLN A 424 164.22 16.91 -49.65
C GLN A 424 164.39 18.39 -49.26
N MET A 425 164.70 18.60 -47.95
CA MET A 425 165.06 19.86 -47.25
C MET A 425 163.86 20.72 -46.77
N GLY A 426 163.70 21.23 -45.55
CA GLY A 426 164.43 21.24 -44.26
C GLY A 426 163.90 22.40 -43.37
N ASP A 427 163.71 22.16 -42.05
CA ASP A 427 163.41 23.01 -40.86
C ASP A 427 162.72 24.39 -40.98
N ASP A 428 161.61 24.61 -40.22
CA ASP A 428 161.09 25.96 -39.98
C ASP A 428 160.38 26.21 -38.63
N GLN A 429 160.57 27.42 -38.12
CA GLN A 429 160.42 27.93 -36.75
C GLN A 429 158.97 28.31 -36.37
N GLU A 430 158.01 28.10 -37.28
CA GLU A 430 156.61 28.54 -37.17
C GLU A 430 155.74 27.64 -36.27
N LEU A 431 156.15 26.38 -36.08
CA LEU A 431 155.51 25.42 -35.16
C LEU A 431 155.54 25.87 -33.69
N LYS A 432 156.51 26.70 -33.31
CA LYS A 432 156.65 27.17 -31.92
C LYS A 432 155.59 28.21 -31.53
N LYS A 433 155.16 29.07 -32.46
CA LYS A 433 154.12 30.09 -32.19
C LYS A 433 152.72 29.50 -32.01
N LYS A 434 152.39 28.41 -32.73
CA LYS A 434 151.10 27.74 -32.60
C LYS A 434 150.95 26.97 -31.27
N LEU A 435 152.06 26.63 -30.64
CA LEU A 435 152.05 25.96 -29.33
C LEU A 435 151.64 26.92 -28.22
N ASP A 436 152.14 28.16 -28.25
CA ASP A 436 151.79 29.19 -27.25
C ASP A 436 150.31 29.61 -27.36
N GLU A 437 149.75 29.72 -28.58
CA GLU A 437 148.31 30.01 -28.80
C GLU A 437 147.38 28.89 -28.26
N ILE A 438 147.82 27.63 -28.34
CA ILE A 438 147.03 26.50 -27.83
C ILE A 438 147.06 26.46 -26.31
N GLU A 439 148.17 26.85 -25.68
CA GLU A 439 148.29 26.87 -24.22
C GLU A 439 147.41 27.95 -23.57
N GLU A 440 147.31 29.13 -24.18
CA GLU A 440 146.41 30.21 -23.73
C GLU A 440 144.92 29.82 -23.86
N SER A 441 144.52 29.23 -24.99
CA SER A 441 143.15 28.74 -25.20
C SER A 441 142.79 27.58 -24.25
N LEU A 442 143.75 26.74 -23.90
CA LEU A 442 143.54 25.66 -22.93
C LEU A 442 143.30 26.21 -21.52
N ASN A 443 143.94 27.33 -21.16
CA ASN A 443 143.80 27.94 -19.86
C ASN A 443 142.45 28.67 -19.70
N GLU A 444 142.00 29.40 -20.74
CA GLU A 444 140.64 29.98 -20.78
C GLU A 444 139.55 28.91 -20.60
N LYS A 445 139.71 27.74 -21.25
CA LYS A 445 138.75 26.63 -21.12
C LYS A 445 138.76 25.95 -19.75
N LYS A 446 139.85 26.05 -18.99
CA LYS A 446 139.91 25.57 -17.61
C LYS A 446 139.19 26.52 -16.66
N GLU A 447 139.38 27.84 -16.80
CA GLU A 447 138.62 28.83 -16.01
C GLU A 447 137.11 28.72 -16.27
N GLU A 448 136.68 28.60 -17.54
CA GLU A 448 135.26 28.39 -17.87
C GLU A 448 134.67 27.13 -17.23
N LEU A 449 135.47 26.06 -17.07
CA LEU A 449 135.04 24.82 -16.44
C LEU A 449 134.91 24.99 -14.92
N GLU A 450 135.87 25.66 -14.27
CA GLU A 450 135.82 25.96 -12.83
C GLU A 450 134.61 26.85 -12.48
N ASP A 451 134.30 27.86 -13.31
CA ASP A 451 133.11 28.70 -13.15
C ASP A 451 131.80 27.89 -13.29
N LEU A 452 131.76 26.94 -14.22
CA LEU A 452 130.63 26.03 -14.41
C LEU A 452 130.46 25.05 -13.24
N GLU A 453 131.55 24.53 -12.69
CA GLU A 453 131.54 23.66 -11.51
C GLU A 453 131.07 24.42 -10.26
N ALA A 454 131.52 25.67 -10.08
CA ALA A 454 131.07 26.56 -9.01
C ALA A 454 129.56 26.88 -9.12
N LEU A 455 129.06 27.14 -10.34
CA LEU A 455 127.64 27.35 -10.59
C LEU A 455 126.81 26.10 -10.27
N ASN A 456 127.31 24.93 -10.66
CA ASN A 456 126.62 23.66 -10.41
C ASN A 456 126.54 23.34 -8.90
N GLN A 457 127.63 23.57 -8.16
CA GLN A 457 127.62 23.44 -6.69
C GLN A 457 126.68 24.45 -6.02
N ALA A 458 126.58 25.68 -6.52
CA ALA A 458 125.63 26.67 -6.01
C ALA A 458 124.16 26.25 -6.23
N LEU A 459 123.85 25.63 -7.38
CA LEU A 459 122.51 25.10 -7.69
C LEU A 459 122.14 23.92 -6.79
N VAL A 460 123.05 22.98 -6.55
CA VAL A 460 122.83 21.83 -5.64
C VAL A 460 122.52 22.33 -4.23
N VAL A 461 123.26 23.32 -3.73
CA VAL A 461 123.00 23.92 -2.40
C VAL A 461 121.64 24.62 -2.35
N LYS A 462 121.21 25.24 -3.45
CA LYS A 462 119.91 25.94 -3.53
C LYS A 462 118.73 24.96 -3.59
N GLU A 463 118.87 23.86 -4.34
CA GLU A 463 117.89 22.77 -4.39
C GLU A 463 117.74 22.11 -3.02
N GLN A 464 118.86 21.79 -2.34
CA GLN A 464 118.83 21.23 -1.00
C GLN A 464 118.14 22.17 -0.01
N ARG A 465 118.39 23.48 -0.07
CA ARG A 465 117.69 24.48 0.76
C ARG A 465 116.19 24.51 0.48
N ALA A 466 115.77 24.54 -0.78
CA ALA A 466 114.35 24.53 -1.14
C ALA A 466 113.65 23.24 -0.71
N ASN A 467 114.33 22.09 -0.79
CA ASN A 467 113.80 20.82 -0.29
C ASN A 467 113.66 20.82 1.23
N VAL A 468 114.63 21.36 1.98
CA VAL A 468 114.50 21.52 3.44
C VAL A 468 113.31 22.41 3.79
N GLU A 469 113.15 23.56 3.13
CA GLU A 469 112.01 24.47 3.34
C GLU A 469 110.66 23.80 3.05
N LEU A 470 110.55 23.03 1.96
CA LEU A 470 109.35 22.25 1.65
C LEU A 470 109.06 21.18 2.70
N THR A 471 110.10 20.52 3.19
CA THR A 471 109.97 19.47 4.21
C THR A 471 109.53 20.07 5.56
N ASP A 472 110.09 21.23 5.93
CA ASP A 472 109.72 21.96 7.14
C ASP A 472 108.31 22.54 7.04
N ALA A 473 107.92 23.14 5.91
CA ALA A 473 106.57 23.63 5.67
C ALA A 473 105.52 22.49 5.76
N ARG A 474 105.85 21.31 5.21
CA ARG A 474 105.00 20.12 5.34
C ARG A 474 104.88 19.66 6.79
N LYS A 475 105.98 19.70 7.55
CA LYS A 475 106.02 19.30 8.97
C LYS A 475 105.21 20.26 9.85
N GLU A 476 105.35 21.57 9.63
CA GLU A 476 104.55 22.63 10.27
C GLU A 476 103.05 22.45 9.98
N LEU A 477 102.66 22.23 8.72
CA LEU A 477 101.26 22.00 8.35
C LEU A 477 100.68 20.76 9.06
N ILE A 478 101.43 19.67 9.12
CA ILE A 478 101.01 18.45 9.84
C ILE A 478 100.87 18.74 11.34
N ASP A 479 101.80 19.47 11.95
CA ASP A 479 101.72 19.83 13.37
C ASP A 479 100.55 20.78 13.68
N LEU A 480 100.25 21.72 12.78
CA LEU A 480 99.11 22.63 12.89
C LEU A 480 97.78 21.86 12.85
N ILE A 481 97.66 20.90 11.92
CA ILE A 481 96.51 19.99 11.81
C ILE A 481 96.41 19.06 13.03
N LYS A 482 97.52 18.60 13.61
CA LYS A 482 97.51 17.77 14.84
C LYS A 482 97.06 18.55 16.08
N LYS A 483 97.42 19.83 16.21
CA LYS A 483 97.15 20.65 17.40
C LYS A 483 95.75 21.28 17.40
N HIS A 484 95.16 21.53 16.22
CA HIS A 484 93.82 22.12 16.12
C HIS A 484 92.75 21.08 15.74
N SER A 485 91.87 20.76 16.69
CA SER A 485 90.59 20.13 16.35
C SER A 485 89.68 21.14 15.67
N PHE A 486 89.48 21.01 14.36
CA PHE A 486 88.59 21.88 13.58
C PHE A 486 87.13 21.67 14.00
N ARG A 487 86.55 22.63 14.75
CA ARG A 487 85.12 22.66 15.10
C ARG A 487 84.29 23.28 13.96
N GLY A 488 84.22 22.59 12.83
CA GLY A 488 83.34 22.91 11.69
C GLY A 488 82.53 21.70 11.22
N SER A 489 81.63 21.90 10.25
CA SER A 489 80.73 20.85 9.70
C SER A 489 81.47 19.69 9.01
N ILE A 490 82.78 19.85 8.76
CA ILE A 490 83.69 18.85 8.23
C ILE A 490 84.79 18.63 9.28
N GLY A 491 84.87 17.42 9.83
CA GLY A 491 85.88 17.05 10.81
C GLY A 491 87.09 16.39 10.16
N VAL A 492 88.29 16.65 10.69
CA VAL A 492 89.53 15.97 10.28
C VAL A 492 89.75 14.78 11.21
N LYS A 493 89.85 13.57 10.63
CA LYS A 493 90.05 12.31 11.35
C LYS A 493 91.38 11.68 10.93
N ARG A 494 92.19 11.18 11.87
CA ARG A 494 93.44 10.49 11.51
C ARG A 494 93.13 9.11 10.95
N MET A 495 93.88 8.71 9.92
CA MET A 495 93.79 7.36 9.36
C MET A 495 94.13 6.35 10.46
N GLY A 496 93.20 5.43 10.75
CA GLY A 496 93.31 4.45 11.84
C GLY A 496 92.74 4.88 13.19
N GLU A 497 92.29 6.13 13.38
CA GLU A 497 91.67 6.61 14.63
C GLU A 497 90.25 6.08 14.78
N LEU A 498 89.89 5.53 15.94
CA LEU A 498 88.58 4.93 16.20
C LEU A 498 87.75 5.78 17.16
N ASP A 499 86.42 5.70 17.02
CA ASP A 499 85.52 6.46 17.89
C ASP A 499 85.36 5.75 19.25
N ARG A 500 86.08 6.26 20.25
CA ARG A 500 86.09 5.72 21.62
C ARG A 500 84.71 5.73 22.27
N THR A 501 83.79 6.62 21.85
CA THR A 501 82.44 6.68 22.44
C THR A 501 81.64 5.42 22.15
N ARG A 502 81.75 4.87 20.93
CA ARG A 502 81.10 3.62 20.54
C ARG A 502 81.62 2.42 21.33
N PHE A 503 82.94 2.33 21.50
CA PHE A 503 83.53 1.27 22.33
C PHE A 503 83.10 1.40 23.80
N SER A 504 82.97 2.63 24.33
CA SER A 504 82.46 2.89 25.68
C SER A 504 80.98 2.51 25.84
N GLU A 505 80.12 2.81 24.85
CA GLU A 505 78.70 2.43 24.87
C GLU A 505 78.53 0.90 24.88
N ILE A 506 79.25 0.19 23.99
CA ILE A 506 79.18 -1.27 23.88
C ILE A 506 79.69 -1.93 25.16
N THR A 507 80.86 -1.54 25.65
CA THR A 507 81.43 -2.14 26.88
C THR A 507 80.65 -1.80 28.14
N LYS A 508 79.98 -0.64 28.23
CA LYS A 508 79.04 -0.33 29.32
C LYS A 508 77.80 -1.24 29.32
N SER A 509 77.39 -1.72 28.15
CA SER A 509 76.26 -2.65 28.04
C SER A 509 76.64 -4.10 28.39
N GLU A 510 77.90 -4.49 28.19
CA GLU A 510 78.37 -5.86 28.45
C GLU A 510 79.11 -6.05 29.79
N PHE A 511 79.75 -5.01 30.33
CA PHE A 511 80.51 -5.06 31.58
C PHE A 511 79.95 -4.05 32.60
N LEU A 512 79.48 -4.54 33.76
CA LEU A 512 78.94 -3.70 34.84
C LEU A 512 80.05 -3.27 35.82
N GLY A 513 80.35 -1.97 35.91
CA GLY A 513 81.25 -1.39 36.93
C GLY A 513 82.40 -0.53 36.37
N THR A 514 83.22 0.04 37.26
CA THR A 514 84.33 0.97 36.97
C THR A 514 85.36 0.47 35.95
N ASP A 515 85.42 -0.84 35.70
CA ASP A 515 86.31 -1.47 34.71
C ASP A 515 85.83 -1.38 33.26
N ALA A 516 84.56 -1.03 33.01
CA ALA A 516 84.02 -0.95 31.65
C ALA A 516 84.75 0.09 30.79
N ASN A 517 85.06 1.26 31.36
CA ASN A 517 85.82 2.30 30.65
C ASN A 517 87.28 1.90 30.38
N LEU A 518 87.89 1.14 31.30
CA LEU A 518 89.27 0.66 31.12
C LEU A 518 89.32 -0.35 29.96
N LYS A 519 88.38 -1.30 29.92
CA LYS A 519 88.26 -2.27 28.82
C LYS A 519 87.89 -1.61 27.49
N ALA A 520 87.01 -0.60 27.51
CA ALA A 520 86.70 0.20 26.32
C ALA A 520 87.97 0.81 25.72
N THR A 521 88.79 1.42 26.57
CA THR A 521 90.02 2.09 26.16
C THR A 521 91.07 1.10 25.66
N GLN A 522 91.20 -0.07 26.31
CA GLN A 522 92.10 -1.13 25.88
C GLN A 522 91.71 -1.71 24.52
N LEU A 523 90.43 -2.09 24.33
CA LEU A 523 89.94 -2.62 23.05
C LEU A 523 90.07 -1.60 21.92
N CYS A 524 89.70 -0.34 22.18
CA CYS A 524 89.82 0.71 21.17
C CYS A 524 91.29 0.93 20.76
N SER A 525 92.22 0.94 21.72
CA SER A 525 93.66 1.11 21.43
C SER A 525 94.27 -0.09 20.73
N MET A 526 93.82 -1.31 21.06
CA MET A 526 94.26 -2.54 20.40
C MET A 526 93.86 -2.54 18.92
N TRP A 527 92.61 -2.18 18.62
CA TRP A 527 92.12 -2.08 17.24
C TRP A 527 92.78 -0.91 16.49
N GLU A 528 93.02 0.23 17.13
CA GLU A 528 93.80 1.33 16.53
C GLU A 528 95.21 0.86 16.15
N HIS A 529 95.89 0.08 17.00
CA HIS A 529 97.22 -0.46 16.69
C HIS A 529 97.20 -1.43 15.51
N HIS A 530 96.19 -2.28 15.42
CA HIS A 530 96.02 -3.19 14.28
C HIS A 530 95.79 -2.44 12.96
N LEU A 531 95.04 -1.33 12.99
CA LEU A 531 94.77 -0.50 11.81
C LEU A 531 95.98 0.30 11.31
N VAL A 532 97.04 0.44 12.10
CA VAL A 532 98.30 1.10 11.69
C VAL A 532 99.14 0.20 10.78
N ASP A 533 99.00 -1.13 10.88
CA ASP A 533 99.72 -2.08 10.03
C ASP A 533 98.97 -2.28 8.70
N PRO A 534 99.54 -1.87 7.54
CA PRO A 534 98.90 -2.02 6.23
C PRO A 534 98.63 -3.48 5.83
N ASN A 535 99.27 -4.45 6.49
CA ASN A 535 99.14 -5.88 6.19
C ASN A 535 98.11 -6.60 7.08
N TRP A 536 97.46 -5.89 8.01
CA TRP A 536 96.45 -6.49 8.89
C TRP A 536 95.07 -6.58 8.22
N HIS A 537 94.39 -7.71 8.39
CA HIS A 537 93.09 -8.00 7.77
C HIS A 537 92.08 -8.44 8.86
N PRO A 538 90.93 -7.74 9.05
CA PRO A 538 90.02 -7.97 10.18
C PRO A 538 89.27 -9.31 10.20
N SER A 539 89.22 -10.01 9.07
CA SER A 539 88.52 -11.29 8.94
C SER A 539 89.43 -12.32 8.30
N LYS A 540 89.49 -13.52 8.89
CA LYS A 540 90.17 -14.69 8.32
C LYS A 540 89.13 -15.75 7.96
N ASP A 541 89.26 -16.31 6.76
CA ASP A 541 88.41 -17.40 6.30
C ASP A 541 88.82 -18.72 6.94
N VAL A 542 88.00 -19.21 7.87
CA VAL A 542 88.22 -20.53 8.49
C VAL A 542 87.40 -21.56 7.71
N THR A 543 88.06 -22.65 7.28
CA THR A 543 87.40 -23.73 6.53
C THR A 543 86.83 -24.74 7.53
N ARG A 544 85.51 -24.95 7.51
CA ARG A 544 84.86 -26.00 8.31
C ARG A 544 85.11 -27.39 7.71
N GLU A 545 84.95 -28.46 8.50
CA GLU A 545 85.19 -29.86 8.07
C GLU A 545 84.39 -30.29 6.83
N ASN A 546 83.31 -29.59 6.49
CA ASN A 546 82.49 -29.81 5.29
C ASN A 546 82.95 -28.99 4.05
N GLY A 547 84.09 -28.29 4.12
CA GLY A 547 84.69 -27.55 3.01
C GLY A 547 84.14 -26.13 2.78
N SER A 548 83.16 -25.65 3.56
CA SER A 548 82.70 -24.26 3.45
C SER A 548 83.62 -23.31 4.22
N LYS A 549 84.05 -22.22 3.58
CA LYS A 549 84.80 -21.12 4.23
C LYS A 549 83.82 -20.12 4.83
N VAL A 550 83.99 -19.80 6.12
CA VAL A 550 83.22 -18.76 6.81
C VAL A 550 84.20 -17.70 7.32
N PRO A 551 83.98 -16.41 7.01
CA PRO A 551 84.82 -15.35 7.55
C PRO A 551 84.56 -15.21 9.06
N VAL A 552 85.60 -15.40 9.86
CA VAL A 552 85.59 -15.14 11.31
C VAL A 552 86.43 -13.90 11.57
N VAL A 553 85.90 -12.98 12.39
CA VAL A 553 86.62 -11.76 12.78
C VAL A 553 87.77 -12.17 13.71
N ASP A 554 89.01 -11.86 13.32
CA ASP A 554 90.21 -12.10 14.13
C ASP A 554 90.31 -10.93 15.12
N ALA A 555 90.07 -11.20 16.40
CA ALA A 555 89.90 -10.18 17.43
C ALA A 555 91.22 -9.60 17.96
#